data_AF-A0AAD5FC61-F1
#
_entry.id   AF-A0AAD5FC61-F1
#
_cell.length_a   1.000
_cell.length_b   1.000
_cell.length_c   1.000
_cell.angle_alpha   90.00
_cell.angle_beta   90.00
_cell.angle_gamma   90.00
#
_symmetry.space_group_name_H-M   'P 1'
#
loop_
_entity.id
_entity.type
_entity.pdbx_description
1 polymer ?
#
loop_
_entity_poly.entity_id
_entity_poly.type
_entity_poly.pdbx_seq_one_letter_code
_entity_poly.pdbx_strand_id
1 'polypeptide(L)'
;LDLFLRFLLGLSLESNQKLLYSIVTQTRSSSQNEEETVQYIKKKISEDLPTEKSINLFHCLNELGDDSLVEEIQQYLKSGAQSELSPSQWSALVFVLLASAQDLEEFDLNKYITPDKIRDEILVRVMPVIAASRKAMIRCSEITGKSGKALTSVLNSETSSLRELHLTVNTLDLSRKKLEDSGVKRLSALLENPECKVKDLR
;
A
#
# COMPACT_ATOMS: atom_id res chain seq x y z
N LEU A 1 -11.90 0.77 1.69
CA LEU A 1 -12.14 0.90 0.24
C LEU A 1 -13.20 1.98 0.04
N ASP A 2 -12.90 3.07 -0.67
CA ASP A 2 -13.90 4.08 -1.02
C ASP A 2 -14.71 3.60 -2.23
N LEU A 3 -15.63 2.67 -1.97
CA LEU A 3 -16.53 2.08 -2.96
C LEU A 3 -17.36 3.14 -3.68
N PHE A 4 -17.64 4.26 -3.01
CA PHE A 4 -18.46 5.33 -3.55
C PHE A 4 -17.74 6.06 -4.70
N LEU A 5 -16.47 6.40 -4.53
CA LEU A 5 -15.69 7.03 -5.59
C LEU A 5 -15.53 6.10 -6.82
N ARG A 6 -15.22 4.82 -6.59
CA ARG A 6 -15.11 3.82 -7.67
C ARG A 6 -16.43 3.68 -8.43
N PHE A 7 -17.55 3.61 -7.71
CA PHE A 7 -18.88 3.51 -8.30
C PHE A 7 -19.22 4.74 -9.13
N LEU A 8 -18.99 5.95 -8.62
CA LEU A 8 -19.24 7.20 -9.36
C LEU A 8 -18.41 7.30 -10.65
N LEU A 9 -17.13 6.91 -10.59
CA LEU A 9 -16.28 6.88 -11.79
C LEU A 9 -16.74 5.82 -12.79
N GLY A 10 -17.10 4.62 -12.32
CA GLY A 10 -17.72 3.61 -13.17
C GLY A 10 -18.97 4.14 -13.88
N LEU A 11 -19.86 4.84 -13.18
CA LEU A 11 -21.04 5.46 -13.79
C LEU A 11 -20.71 6.57 -14.80
N SER A 12 -19.56 7.24 -14.64
CA SER A 12 -19.14 8.34 -15.52
C SER A 12 -18.70 7.86 -16.91
N LEU A 13 -18.34 6.58 -17.06
CA LEU A 13 -17.94 5.99 -18.35
C LEU A 13 -19.06 6.07 -19.39
N GLU A 14 -18.74 6.40 -20.63
CA GLU A 14 -19.74 6.54 -21.71
C GLU A 14 -20.56 5.26 -21.91
N SER A 15 -19.94 4.09 -21.75
CA SER A 15 -20.58 2.78 -21.80
C SER A 15 -21.68 2.61 -20.74
N ASN A 16 -21.44 3.13 -19.54
CA ASN A 16 -22.36 3.03 -18.40
C ASN A 16 -23.38 4.17 -18.38
N GLN A 17 -23.02 5.35 -18.89
CA GLN A 17 -23.97 6.45 -19.08
C GLN A 17 -25.11 6.04 -20.02
N LYS A 18 -24.85 5.24 -21.07
CA LYS A 18 -25.87 4.65 -21.97
C LYS A 18 -26.99 3.92 -21.22
N LEU A 19 -26.66 3.26 -20.10
CA LEU A 19 -27.63 2.56 -19.26
C LEU A 19 -28.48 3.53 -18.43
N LEU A 20 -27.88 4.66 -18.00
CA LEU A 20 -28.54 5.69 -17.20
C LEU A 20 -29.49 6.59 -18.00
N TYR A 21 -29.35 6.66 -19.34
CA TYR A 21 -30.28 7.42 -20.19
C TYR A 21 -31.74 6.97 -20.06
N SER A 22 -31.98 5.71 -19.67
CA SER A 22 -33.33 5.19 -19.42
C SER A 22 -33.93 5.66 -18.09
N ILE A 23 -33.11 6.14 -17.15
CA ILE A 23 -33.49 6.46 -15.76
C ILE A 23 -33.41 7.97 -15.49
N VAL A 24 -32.49 8.70 -16.13
CA VAL A 24 -32.24 10.12 -15.87
C VAL A 24 -32.43 10.94 -17.15
N THR A 25 -33.41 11.84 -17.16
CA THR A 25 -33.59 12.83 -18.24
C THR A 25 -32.43 13.84 -18.21
N GLN A 26 -31.72 13.90 -19.32
CA GLN A 26 -30.42 14.53 -19.51
C GLN A 26 -30.33 16.00 -19.01
N THR A 27 -29.63 16.22 -17.89
CA THR A 27 -29.03 17.53 -17.59
C THR A 27 -27.69 17.61 -18.30
N ARG A 28 -27.39 18.76 -18.91
CA ARG A 28 -26.15 19.05 -19.68
C ARG A 28 -24.92 18.45 -18.99
N SER A 29 -24.43 17.32 -19.50
CA SER A 29 -23.20 16.69 -19.03
C SER A 29 -22.03 17.63 -19.34
N SER A 30 -21.30 18.07 -18.33
CA SER A 30 -20.00 18.71 -18.55
C SER A 30 -19.13 17.73 -19.33
N SER A 31 -18.58 18.15 -20.47
CA SER A 31 -17.64 17.37 -21.27
C SER A 31 -16.28 17.28 -20.59
N GLN A 32 -16.25 16.92 -19.30
CA GLN A 32 -14.98 16.60 -18.64
C GLN A 32 -14.41 15.39 -19.36
N ASN A 33 -13.24 15.60 -19.95
CA ASN A 33 -12.58 14.59 -20.75
C ASN A 33 -12.11 13.47 -19.81
N GLU A 34 -12.47 12.21 -20.12
CA GLU A 34 -12.01 11.04 -19.37
C GLU A 34 -10.49 11.04 -19.24
N GLU A 35 -9.79 11.45 -20.29
CA GLU A 35 -8.34 11.64 -20.31
C GLU A 35 -7.86 12.67 -19.27
N GLU A 36 -8.55 13.80 -19.12
CA GLU A 36 -8.18 14.81 -18.10
C GLU A 36 -8.34 14.24 -16.68
N THR A 37 -9.35 13.40 -16.47
CA THR A 37 -9.58 12.71 -15.19
C THR A 37 -8.48 11.69 -14.91
N VAL A 38 -8.10 10.88 -15.90
CA VAL A 38 -6.97 9.94 -15.82
C VAL A 38 -5.68 10.68 -15.48
N GLN A 39 -5.35 11.75 -16.20
CA GLN A 39 -4.13 12.54 -15.95
C GLN A 39 -4.14 13.20 -14.56
N TYR A 40 -5.31 13.68 -14.11
CA TYR A 40 -5.45 14.23 -12.77
C TYR A 40 -5.22 13.16 -11.69
N ILE A 41 -5.77 11.95 -11.86
CA ILE A 41 -5.56 10.84 -10.94
C ILE A 41 -4.08 10.43 -10.91
N LYS A 42 -3.42 10.29 -12.07
CA LYS A 42 -1.97 9.99 -12.13
C LYS A 42 -1.14 11.05 -11.42
N LYS A 43 -1.48 12.33 -11.59
CA LYS A 43 -0.86 13.44 -10.85
C LYS A 43 -1.09 13.32 -9.34
N LYS A 44 -2.29 12.94 -8.91
CA LYS A 44 -2.57 12.71 -7.49
C LYS A 44 -1.77 11.55 -6.91
N ILE A 45 -1.61 10.46 -7.66
CA ILE A 45 -0.82 9.29 -7.25
C ILE A 45 0.68 9.62 -7.13
N SER A 46 1.20 10.56 -7.93
CA SER A 46 2.59 11.00 -7.83
C SER A 46 2.87 11.94 -6.66
N GLU A 47 1.84 12.45 -5.99
CA GLU A 47 1.95 13.17 -4.72
C GLU A 47 2.14 12.19 -3.53
N ASP A 48 2.65 12.67 -2.39
CA ASP A 48 2.80 11.84 -1.18
C ASP A 48 1.44 11.60 -0.49
N LEU A 49 0.64 10.71 -1.07
CA LEU A 49 -0.65 10.31 -0.53
C LEU A 49 -0.53 9.15 0.47
N PRO A 50 -1.43 9.08 1.48
CA PRO A 50 -1.63 7.90 2.28
C PRO A 50 -1.91 6.67 1.41
N THR A 51 -1.36 5.51 1.80
CA THR A 51 -1.43 4.26 1.03
C THR A 51 -2.86 3.85 0.65
N GLU A 52 -3.80 3.97 1.57
CA GLU A 52 -5.20 3.61 1.30
C GLU A 52 -5.81 4.48 0.20
N LYS A 53 -5.44 5.76 0.16
CA LYS A 53 -5.90 6.69 -0.89
C LYS A 53 -5.24 6.34 -2.22
N SER A 54 -3.94 6.05 -2.24
CA SER A 54 -3.28 5.66 -3.48
C SER A 54 -3.86 4.36 -4.05
N ILE A 55 -4.10 3.33 -3.21
CA ILE A 55 -4.78 2.09 -3.61
C ILE A 55 -6.16 2.38 -4.20
N ASN A 56 -6.97 3.23 -3.56
CA ASN A 56 -8.28 3.60 -4.10
C ASN A 56 -8.16 4.27 -5.48
N LEU A 57 -7.17 5.16 -5.67
CA LEU A 57 -6.93 5.83 -6.95
C LEU A 57 -6.44 4.87 -8.04
N PHE A 58 -5.64 3.85 -7.71
CA PHE A 58 -5.30 2.78 -8.66
C PHE A 58 -6.53 1.98 -9.08
N HIS A 59 -7.43 1.66 -8.14
CA HIS A 59 -8.70 1.06 -8.51
C HIS A 59 -9.50 1.98 -9.45
N CYS A 60 -9.51 3.29 -9.21
CA CYS A 60 -10.18 4.25 -10.08
C CYS A 60 -9.60 4.25 -11.50
N LEU A 61 -8.26 4.20 -11.64
CA LEU A 61 -7.62 4.07 -12.96
C LEU A 61 -8.02 2.77 -13.66
N ASN A 62 -8.04 1.64 -12.94
CA ASN A 62 -8.50 0.37 -13.51
C ASN A 62 -9.97 0.42 -13.97
N GLU A 63 -10.87 1.07 -13.21
CA GLU A 63 -12.26 1.26 -13.65
C GLU A 63 -12.34 2.14 -14.91
N LEU A 64 -11.44 3.13 -15.04
CA LEU A 64 -11.30 3.97 -16.23
C LEU A 64 -10.53 3.27 -17.38
N GLY A 65 -10.17 1.99 -17.23
CA GLY A 65 -9.45 1.23 -18.25
C GLY A 65 -7.98 1.64 -18.45
N ASP A 66 -7.40 2.41 -17.51
CA ASP A 66 -5.99 2.82 -17.56
C ASP A 66 -5.16 1.96 -16.60
N ASP A 67 -4.28 1.13 -17.14
CA ASP A 67 -3.35 0.27 -16.39
C ASP A 67 -1.88 0.66 -16.59
N SER A 68 -1.59 1.81 -17.20
CA SER A 68 -0.24 2.16 -17.64
C SER A 68 0.80 2.17 -16.50
N LEU A 69 0.42 2.65 -15.31
CA LEU A 69 1.30 2.66 -14.13
C LEU A 69 1.51 1.24 -13.55
N VAL A 70 0.52 0.36 -13.73
CA VAL A 70 0.61 -1.05 -13.34
C VAL A 70 1.53 -1.80 -14.31
N GLU A 71 1.40 -1.56 -15.61
CA GLU A 71 2.28 -2.12 -16.62
C GLU A 71 3.74 -1.70 -16.41
N GLU A 72 3.98 -0.42 -16.08
CA GLU A 72 5.32 0.11 -15.80
C GLU A 72 6.00 -0.68 -14.66
N ILE A 73 5.30 -0.85 -13.52
CA ILE A 73 5.88 -1.58 -12.39
C ILE A 73 6.04 -3.08 -12.70
N GLN A 74 5.12 -3.70 -13.45
CA GLN A 74 5.27 -5.09 -13.86
C GLN A 74 6.46 -5.30 -14.80
N GLN A 75 6.73 -4.36 -15.70
CA GLN A 75 7.92 -4.37 -16.55
C GLN A 75 9.20 -4.22 -15.72
N TYR A 76 9.21 -3.29 -14.75
CA TYR A 76 10.30 -3.16 -13.79
C TYR A 76 10.58 -4.49 -13.07
N LEU A 77 9.55 -5.14 -12.53
CA LEU A 77 9.67 -6.42 -11.84
C LEU A 77 10.23 -7.54 -12.73
N LYS A 78 9.84 -7.57 -14.01
CA LYS A 78 10.39 -8.52 -15.00
C LYS A 78 11.84 -8.25 -15.35
N SER A 79 12.25 -6.98 -15.35
CA SER A 79 13.62 -6.58 -15.72
C SER A 79 14.66 -6.96 -14.66
N GLY A 80 14.24 -7.19 -13.41
CA GLY A 80 15.14 -7.47 -12.29
C GLY A 80 16.05 -6.29 -11.92
N ALA A 81 15.80 -5.10 -12.47
CA ALA A 81 16.58 -3.91 -12.17
C ALA A 81 16.36 -3.49 -10.71
N GLN A 82 17.44 -3.18 -9.99
CA GLN A 82 17.39 -2.65 -8.63
C GLN A 82 17.56 -1.12 -8.63
N SER A 83 16.76 -0.42 -9.44
CA SER A 83 16.68 1.04 -9.33
C SER A 83 15.74 1.43 -8.19
N GLU A 84 15.98 2.60 -7.61
CA GLU A 84 15.12 3.16 -6.58
C GLU A 84 13.74 3.49 -7.17
N LEU A 85 12.69 2.98 -6.53
CA LEU A 85 11.31 3.23 -6.94
C LEU A 85 10.84 4.59 -6.45
N SER A 86 10.14 5.33 -7.31
CA SER A 86 9.46 6.58 -6.95
C SER A 86 8.26 6.32 -6.03
N PRO A 87 7.69 7.36 -5.36
CA PRO A 87 6.49 7.20 -4.53
C PRO A 87 5.29 6.61 -5.26
N SER A 88 5.08 6.98 -6.53
CA SER A 88 4.00 6.42 -7.36
C SER A 88 4.28 4.97 -7.72
N GLN A 89 5.53 4.61 -8.05
CA GLN A 89 5.94 3.25 -8.35
C GLN A 89 5.83 2.32 -7.13
N TRP A 90 6.19 2.79 -5.93
CA TRP A 90 5.94 2.04 -4.70
C TRP A 90 4.43 1.80 -4.47
N SER A 91 3.62 2.81 -4.76
CA SER A 91 2.16 2.68 -4.62
C SER A 91 1.59 1.69 -5.66
N ALA A 92 2.12 1.70 -6.88
CA ALA A 92 1.79 0.73 -7.92
C ALA A 92 2.21 -0.69 -7.51
N LEU A 93 3.41 -0.86 -6.95
CA LEU A 93 3.89 -2.15 -6.44
C LEU A 93 2.95 -2.71 -5.36
N VAL A 94 2.59 -1.87 -4.38
CA VAL A 94 1.63 -2.26 -3.32
C VAL A 94 0.30 -2.68 -3.93
N PHE A 95 -0.23 -1.91 -4.89
CA PHE A 95 -1.46 -2.24 -5.58
C PHE A 95 -1.38 -3.58 -6.31
N VAL A 96 -0.30 -3.82 -7.09
CA VAL A 96 -0.09 -5.06 -7.82
C VAL A 96 -0.01 -6.26 -6.88
N LEU A 97 0.76 -6.16 -5.78
CA LEU A 97 0.92 -7.25 -4.82
C LEU A 97 -0.41 -7.62 -4.16
N LEU A 98 -1.25 -6.64 -3.84
CA LEU A 98 -2.58 -6.86 -3.26
C LEU A 98 -3.60 -7.39 -4.28
N ALA A 99 -3.49 -6.97 -5.55
CA ALA A 99 -4.39 -7.41 -6.61
C ALA A 99 -4.08 -8.83 -7.12
N SER A 100 -2.82 -9.26 -7.02
CA SER A 100 -2.33 -10.49 -7.65
C SER A 100 -2.56 -11.76 -6.83
N ALA A 101 -2.84 -11.67 -5.52
CA ALA A 101 -2.96 -12.85 -4.68
C ALA A 101 -4.08 -12.68 -3.64
N GLN A 102 -5.01 -13.64 -3.62
CA GLN A 102 -6.06 -13.70 -2.60
C GLN A 102 -5.48 -14.10 -1.22
N ASP A 103 -4.35 -14.81 -1.20
CA ASP A 103 -3.57 -15.16 -0.02
C ASP A 103 -2.07 -15.04 -0.33
N LEU A 104 -1.48 -13.89 -0.02
CA LEU A 104 -0.05 -13.66 -0.27
C LEU A 104 0.78 -14.48 0.73
N GLU A 105 1.33 -15.62 0.32
CA GLU A 105 2.01 -16.52 1.28
C GLU A 105 3.25 -15.86 1.89
N GLU A 106 4.08 -15.22 1.06
CA GLU A 106 5.31 -14.59 1.49
C GLU A 106 5.52 -13.23 0.82
N PHE A 107 5.80 -12.21 1.63
CA PHE A 107 6.30 -10.92 1.19
C PHE A 107 7.72 -10.69 1.73
N ASP A 108 8.67 -10.41 0.84
CA ASP A 108 10.04 -10.04 1.20
C ASP A 108 10.36 -8.65 0.67
N LEU A 109 10.39 -7.66 1.56
CA LEU A 109 10.67 -6.27 1.20
C LEU A 109 12.07 -6.11 0.58
N ASN A 110 13.01 -6.98 0.96
CA ASN A 110 14.40 -6.91 0.51
C ASN A 110 14.57 -7.27 -0.97
N LYS A 111 13.54 -7.86 -1.60
CA LYS A 111 13.52 -8.11 -3.06
C LYS A 111 13.40 -6.82 -3.86
N TYR A 112 12.93 -5.73 -3.24
CA TYR A 112 12.62 -4.47 -3.93
C TYR A 112 13.52 -3.30 -3.50
N ILE A 113 14.13 -3.38 -2.33
CA ILE A 113 14.93 -2.29 -1.77
C ILE A 113 16.04 -2.81 -0.85
N THR A 114 17.18 -2.13 -0.86
CA THR A 114 18.28 -2.45 0.03
C THR A 114 17.99 -1.93 1.46
N PRO A 115 18.36 -2.68 2.52
CA PRO A 115 18.02 -2.34 3.91
C PRO A 115 18.40 -0.93 4.37
N ASP A 116 19.50 -0.39 3.83
CA ASP A 116 20.03 0.95 4.11
C ASP A 116 19.16 2.08 3.55
N LYS A 117 18.37 1.81 2.50
CA LYS A 117 17.49 2.78 1.84
C LYS A 117 16.05 2.74 2.34
N ILE A 118 15.71 1.80 3.23
CA ILE A 118 14.34 1.67 3.75
C ILE A 118 14.07 2.83 4.71
N ARG A 119 13.28 3.79 4.23
CA ARG A 119 12.76 4.89 5.03
C ARG A 119 11.38 4.54 5.60
N ASP A 120 10.99 5.27 6.63
CA ASP A 120 9.68 5.15 7.26
C ASP A 120 8.52 5.25 6.28
N GLU A 121 8.62 6.15 5.30
CA GLU A 121 7.56 6.36 4.32
C GLU A 121 7.33 5.11 3.48
N ILE A 122 8.40 4.41 3.11
CA ILE A 122 8.35 3.15 2.34
C ILE A 122 7.76 2.05 3.21
N LEU A 123 8.27 1.91 4.44
CA LEU A 123 7.83 0.86 5.36
C LEU A 123 6.34 1.00 5.70
N VAL A 124 5.86 2.21 5.99
CA VAL A 124 4.43 2.48 6.19
C VAL A 124 3.62 2.22 4.92
N ARG A 125 4.17 2.54 3.74
CA ARG A 125 3.49 2.32 2.47
C ARG A 125 3.23 0.85 2.17
N VAL A 126 4.15 -0.05 2.56
CA VAL A 126 3.98 -1.49 2.32
C VAL A 126 3.18 -2.23 3.41
N MET A 127 2.71 -1.54 4.46
CA MET A 127 1.94 -2.15 5.56
C MET A 127 0.71 -2.94 5.11
N PRO A 128 -0.08 -2.49 4.11
CA PRO A 128 -1.20 -3.30 3.62
C PRO A 128 -0.75 -4.65 3.04
N VAL A 129 0.40 -4.69 2.36
CA VAL A 129 0.97 -5.93 1.81
C VAL A 129 1.43 -6.84 2.94
N ILE A 130 2.12 -6.28 3.95
CA ILE A 130 2.52 -7.02 5.16
C ILE A 130 1.29 -7.61 5.86
N ALA A 131 0.22 -6.81 6.00
CA ALA A 131 -1.01 -7.23 6.67
C ALA A 131 -1.75 -8.33 5.91
N ALA A 132 -1.71 -8.31 4.57
CA ALA A 132 -2.31 -9.32 3.70
C ALA A 132 -1.44 -10.58 3.55
N SER A 133 -0.16 -10.51 3.92
CA SER A 133 0.76 -11.63 3.78
C SER A 133 0.64 -12.59 4.96
N ARG A 134 0.83 -13.90 4.73
CA ARG A 134 0.96 -14.88 5.82
C ARG A 134 2.33 -14.80 6.50
N LYS A 135 3.37 -14.59 5.70
CA LYS A 135 4.75 -14.38 6.14
C LYS A 135 5.31 -13.08 5.56
N ALA A 136 5.98 -12.28 6.39
CA ALA A 136 6.67 -11.07 5.95
C ALA A 136 8.14 -11.06 6.38
N MET A 137 9.04 -10.65 5.50
CA MET A 137 10.47 -10.48 5.77
C MET A 137 10.89 -9.03 5.53
N ILE A 138 11.43 -8.41 6.57
CA ILE A 138 11.81 -7.00 6.61
C ILE A 138 13.20 -6.90 7.24
N ARG A 139 14.17 -6.39 6.49
CA ARG A 139 15.47 -5.99 7.06
C ARG A 139 15.65 -4.51 6.82
N CYS A 140 15.76 -3.72 7.88
CA CYS A 140 15.89 -2.27 7.77
C CYS A 140 16.99 -1.75 8.70
N SER A 141 17.51 -0.56 8.39
CA SER A 141 18.52 0.08 9.23
C SER A 141 17.94 0.59 10.54
N GLU A 142 16.73 1.16 10.52
CA GLU A 142 16.07 1.79 11.67
C GLU A 142 14.54 1.59 11.60
N ILE A 143 13.89 1.48 12.77
CA ILE A 143 12.44 1.61 12.94
C ILE A 143 12.16 2.78 13.86
N THR A 144 11.41 3.77 13.37
CA THR A 144 11.00 4.91 14.19
C THR A 144 9.63 4.68 14.87
N GLY A 145 9.15 5.66 15.62
CA GLY A 145 7.78 5.66 16.15
C GLY A 145 6.68 5.52 15.09
N LYS A 146 6.85 6.08 13.88
CA LYS A 146 5.80 6.05 12.84
C LYS A 146 5.65 4.65 12.25
N SER A 147 6.74 4.08 11.75
CA SER A 147 6.76 2.72 11.19
C SER A 147 6.48 1.67 12.24
N GLY A 148 7.03 1.80 13.45
CA GLY A 148 6.75 0.87 14.54
C GLY A 148 5.30 0.91 15.02
N LYS A 149 4.65 2.09 15.07
CA LYS A 149 3.21 2.19 15.33
C LYS A 149 2.38 1.50 14.25
N ALA A 150 2.74 1.69 12.98
CA ALA A 150 2.04 1.04 11.87
C ALA A 150 2.19 -0.49 11.93
N LEU A 151 3.40 -0.99 12.20
CA LEU A 151 3.66 -2.42 12.36
C LEU A 151 2.89 -3.00 13.57
N THR A 152 2.89 -2.29 14.71
CA THR A 152 2.08 -2.65 15.90
C THR A 152 0.59 -2.74 15.54
N SER A 153 0.09 -1.81 14.71
CA SER A 153 -1.30 -1.82 14.24
C SER A 153 -1.61 -3.04 13.37
N VAL A 154 -0.69 -3.44 12.49
CA VAL A 154 -0.85 -4.64 11.66
C VAL A 154 -0.90 -5.89 12.53
N LEU A 155 0.02 -6.00 13.50
CA LEU A 155 0.12 -7.17 14.37
C LEU A 155 -1.09 -7.34 15.32
N ASN A 156 -1.70 -6.24 15.76
CA ASN A 156 -2.93 -6.24 16.54
C ASN A 156 -4.20 -6.40 15.71
N SER A 157 -4.14 -6.22 14.38
CA SER A 157 -5.34 -6.20 13.57
C SER A 157 -5.97 -7.58 13.45
N GLU A 158 -7.25 -7.69 13.77
CA GLU A 158 -7.97 -8.95 13.61
C GLU A 158 -8.03 -9.40 12.15
N THR A 159 -8.05 -8.44 11.22
CA THR A 159 -8.13 -8.66 9.78
C THR A 159 -6.79 -9.00 9.12
N SER A 160 -5.69 -8.99 9.88
CA SER A 160 -4.38 -9.35 9.31
C SER A 160 -4.23 -10.87 9.13
N SER A 161 -3.73 -11.24 7.95
CA SER A 161 -3.32 -12.60 7.59
C SER A 161 -1.94 -12.99 8.14
N LEU A 162 -1.18 -12.03 8.69
CA LEU A 162 0.19 -12.24 9.14
C LEU A 162 0.28 -13.24 10.30
N ARG A 163 1.15 -14.23 10.15
CA ARG A 163 1.44 -15.29 11.12
C ARG A 163 2.92 -15.42 11.44
N GLU A 164 3.80 -15.06 10.52
CA GLU A 164 5.26 -15.10 10.69
C GLU A 164 5.87 -13.77 10.24
N LEU A 165 6.64 -13.13 11.12
CA LEU A 165 7.35 -11.88 10.81
C LEU A 165 8.84 -12.12 11.04
N HIS A 166 9.65 -11.91 10.02
CA HIS A 166 11.10 -11.86 10.16
C HIS A 166 11.54 -10.39 10.10
N LEU A 167 12.03 -9.87 11.22
CA LEU A 167 12.36 -8.46 11.38
C LEU A 167 13.79 -8.30 11.87
N THR A 168 14.68 -7.87 10.98
CA THR A 168 16.06 -7.52 11.34
C THR A 168 16.23 -6.01 11.32
N VAL A 169 16.73 -5.43 12.42
CA VAL A 169 17.01 -4.00 12.55
C VAL A 169 18.48 -3.81 12.96
N ASN A 170 19.25 -3.04 12.18
CA ASN A 170 20.68 -2.85 12.44
C ASN A 170 20.96 -1.84 13.56
N THR A 171 20.18 -0.76 13.63
CA THR A 171 20.34 0.30 14.62
C THR A 171 19.01 0.51 15.33
N LEU A 172 19.01 0.25 16.63
CA LEU A 172 17.88 0.52 17.53
C LEU A 172 18.23 1.79 18.31
N ASP A 173 17.63 2.94 17.98
CA ASP A 173 17.83 4.18 18.75
C ASP A 173 17.12 4.04 20.13
N LEU A 174 17.89 3.58 21.11
CA LEU A 174 17.49 3.40 22.51
C LEU A 174 17.71 4.67 23.35
N SER A 175 17.76 5.87 22.76
CA SER A 175 17.90 7.09 23.55
C SER A 175 16.65 7.32 24.44
N ARG A 176 16.88 7.55 25.74
CA ARG A 176 15.84 7.63 26.80
C ARG A 176 14.68 8.59 26.51
N LYS A 177 14.89 9.64 25.68
CA LYS A 177 13.83 10.60 25.29
C LYS A 177 12.93 10.11 24.16
N LYS A 178 13.41 9.23 23.28
CA LYS A 178 12.59 8.59 22.23
C LYS A 178 11.98 7.28 22.71
N LEU A 179 12.55 6.64 23.74
CA LEU A 179 12.13 5.34 24.25
C LEU A 179 10.69 5.30 24.80
N GLU A 180 10.20 6.37 25.44
CA GLU A 180 8.84 6.44 25.98
C GLU A 180 7.76 6.32 24.90
N ASP A 181 8.07 6.71 23.66
CA ASP A 181 7.16 6.67 22.51
C ASP A 181 7.70 5.86 21.32
N SER A 182 8.79 5.13 21.54
CA SER A 182 9.48 4.38 20.48
C SER A 182 8.62 3.25 19.97
N GLY A 183 8.59 3.08 18.65
CA GLY A 183 7.97 1.94 17.99
C GLY A 183 8.46 0.60 18.56
N VAL A 184 9.72 0.56 19.00
CA VAL A 184 10.39 -0.58 19.64
C VAL A 184 9.69 -1.02 20.93
N LYS A 185 9.41 -0.09 21.86
CA LYS A 185 8.75 -0.44 23.13
C LYS A 185 7.32 -0.96 22.89
N ARG A 186 6.62 -0.39 21.91
CA ARG A 186 5.29 -0.84 21.49
C ARG A 186 5.34 -2.23 20.88
N LEU A 187 6.34 -2.51 20.04
CA LEU A 187 6.58 -3.84 19.48
C LEU A 187 6.92 -4.85 20.58
N SER A 188 7.82 -4.52 21.51
CA SER A 188 8.17 -5.42 22.63
C SER A 188 6.96 -5.73 23.52
N ALA A 189 6.20 -4.73 23.95
CA ALA A 189 5.00 -4.93 24.77
C ALA A 189 3.92 -5.74 24.02
N LEU A 190 3.85 -5.59 22.70
CA LEU A 190 2.94 -6.39 21.87
C LEU A 190 3.38 -7.84 21.75
N LEU A 191 4.69 -8.11 21.68
CA LEU A 191 5.21 -9.48 21.67
C LEU A 191 5.03 -10.18 23.01
N GLU A 192 4.93 -9.43 24.11
CA GLU A 192 4.54 -9.95 25.42
C GLU A 192 3.03 -10.22 25.54
N ASN A 193 2.21 -9.72 24.59
CA ASN A 193 0.77 -9.92 24.60
C ASN A 193 0.42 -11.36 24.14
N PRO A 194 -0.26 -12.16 24.98
CA PRO A 194 -0.68 -13.52 24.60
C PRO A 194 -1.66 -13.57 23.41
N GLU A 195 -2.34 -12.47 23.10
CA GLU A 195 -3.25 -12.34 21.95
C GLU A 195 -2.51 -12.02 20.63
N CYS A 196 -1.17 -11.93 20.64
CA CYS A 196 -0.39 -11.70 19.43
C CYS A 196 -0.56 -12.86 18.44
N LYS A 197 -1.04 -12.57 17.23
CA LYS A 197 -1.30 -13.58 16.19
C LYS A 197 -0.03 -14.12 15.52
N VAL A 198 1.10 -13.44 15.71
CA VAL A 198 2.39 -13.88 15.16
C VAL A 198 2.94 -15.01 16.02
N LYS A 199 3.09 -16.18 15.39
CA LYS A 199 3.56 -17.40 16.06
C LYS A 199 5.08 -17.47 16.14
N ASP A 200 5.74 -16.94 15.11
CA ASP A 200 7.19 -16.98 14.95
C ASP A 200 7.72 -15.59 14.59
N LEU A 201 8.70 -15.12 15.38
CA LEU A 201 9.48 -13.91 15.14
C LEU A 201 10.97 -14.27 15.08
N ARG A 202 11.67 -13.84 14.03
CA ARG A 202 13.12 -14.03 13.86
C ARG A 202 13.83 -12.77 13.41
#